data_AF-A0A160MGZ4-F1
#
_entry.id   AF-A0A160MGZ4-F1
#
_cell.length_a   1.000
_cell.length_b   1.000
_cell.length_c   1.000
_cell.angle_alpha   90.00
_cell.angle_beta   90.00
_cell.angle_gamma   90.00
#
_symmetry.space_group_name_H-M   'P 1'
#
loop_
_entity.id
_entity.type
_entity.pdbx_description
1 polymer ?
#
loop_
_entity_poly.entity_id
_entity_poly.type
_entity_poly.pdbx_seq_one_letter_code
_entity_poly.pdbx_strand_id
1 'polypeptide(L)'
;MIEKKGEAVLIKSSKFMYVWMFLATVGFLLACIFLITHGLKFNSKYSFLYLGGGIVLTPFYLYLTIWSLPGLMPGKVLFKILPGEKGTVNAKKGTVSISNIRNINLVRNPINLINDIVIETFNDKKIKIRTYNLLGDLDYEMIVDQYIYPYMTENAKKVWDRKVDLERLRKVARYERKEPKIE
;
A
#
# COMPACT_ATOMS: atom_id res chain seq x y z
N MET A 1 -8.44 3.16 9.59
CA MET A 1 -7.90 2.33 8.49
C MET A 1 -8.85 1.19 8.21
N ILE A 2 -9.14 0.34 9.20
CA ILE A 2 -10.19 -0.67 9.09
C ILE A 2 -11.51 -0.06 9.59
N GLU A 3 -12.60 -0.27 8.85
CA GLU A 3 -13.96 0.09 9.28
C GLU A 3 -14.89 -1.10 9.05
N LYS A 4 -15.58 -1.56 10.09
CA LYS A 4 -16.58 -2.62 9.98
C LYS A 4 -17.94 -1.98 9.68
N LYS A 5 -18.60 -2.44 8.61
CA LYS A 5 -19.93 -2.00 8.20
C LYS A 5 -20.80 -3.22 7.94
N GLY A 6 -21.57 -3.62 8.96
CA GLY A 6 -22.26 -4.91 8.97
C GLY A 6 -21.25 -6.05 8.88
N GLU A 7 -21.49 -6.99 7.97
CA GLU A 7 -20.58 -8.12 7.69
C GLU A 7 -19.32 -7.71 6.92
N ALA A 8 -19.29 -6.50 6.36
CA ALA A 8 -18.18 -6.05 5.55
C ALA A 8 -17.07 -5.37 6.34
N VAL A 9 -15.84 -5.61 5.93
CA VAL A 9 -14.66 -4.90 6.40
C VAL A 9 -14.16 -3.98 5.29
N LEU A 10 -14.31 -2.67 5.47
CA LEU A 10 -13.81 -1.65 4.56
C LEU A 10 -12.36 -1.33 4.91
N ILE A 11 -11.47 -1.49 3.94
CA ILE A 11 -10.06 -1.12 4.07
C ILE A 11 -9.90 0.29 3.49
N LYS A 12 -9.87 1.26 4.40
CA LYS A 12 -9.60 2.66 4.11
C LYS A 12 -8.10 2.94 4.17
N SER A 13 -7.71 3.95 3.42
CA SER A 13 -6.37 4.52 3.46
C SER A 13 -5.95 4.92 4.89
N SER A 14 -4.68 4.73 5.24
CA SER A 14 -4.13 5.05 6.56
C SER A 14 -3.93 6.55 6.75
N LYS A 15 -4.51 7.12 7.82
CA LYS A 15 -4.36 8.55 8.18
C LYS A 15 -2.88 8.94 8.38
N PHE A 16 -2.11 8.05 8.98
CA PHE A 16 -0.67 8.25 9.18
C PHE A 16 0.06 8.35 7.84
N MET A 17 -0.27 7.47 6.88
CA MET A 17 0.34 7.50 5.54
C MET A 17 -0.03 8.75 4.74
N TYR A 18 -1.23 9.33 4.94
CA TYR A 18 -1.54 10.63 4.34
C TYR A 18 -0.59 11.73 4.82
N VAL A 19 -0.31 11.79 6.12
CA VAL A 19 0.60 12.79 6.68
C VAL A 19 2.00 12.59 6.11
N TRP A 20 2.50 11.36 6.08
CA TRP A 20 3.81 11.07 5.49
C TRP A 20 3.89 11.40 4.01
N MET A 21 2.88 11.03 3.23
CA MET A 21 2.85 11.33 1.80
C MET A 21 2.77 12.83 1.54
N PHE A 22 2.02 13.57 2.36
CA PHE A 22 1.96 15.04 2.29
C PHE A 22 3.32 15.66 2.62
N LEU A 23 3.94 15.27 3.74
CA LEU A 23 5.25 15.75 4.16
C LEU A 23 6.33 15.44 3.13
N ALA A 24 6.35 14.23 2.59
CA ALA A 24 7.26 13.86 1.51
C ALA A 24 7.04 14.75 0.29
N THR A 25 5.77 14.93 -0.12
CA THR A 25 5.42 15.70 -1.32
C THR A 25 5.79 17.16 -1.21
N VAL A 26 5.31 17.83 -0.17
CA VAL A 26 5.57 19.25 0.05
C VAL A 26 7.04 19.48 0.39
N GLY A 27 7.62 18.67 1.27
CA GLY A 27 9.02 18.79 1.66
C GLY A 27 9.98 18.66 0.48
N PHE A 28 9.73 17.70 -0.42
CA PHE A 28 10.57 17.54 -1.60
C PHE A 28 10.44 18.69 -2.60
N LEU A 29 9.22 19.17 -2.85
CA LEU A 29 9.00 20.33 -3.72
C LEU A 29 9.69 21.58 -3.17
N LEU A 30 9.58 21.82 -1.87
CA LEU A 30 10.27 22.93 -1.20
C LEU A 30 11.79 22.77 -1.29
N ALA A 31 12.32 21.55 -1.11
CA ALA A 31 13.75 21.27 -1.28
C ALA A 31 14.22 21.54 -2.72
N CYS A 32 13.44 21.14 -3.73
CA CYS A 32 13.75 21.44 -5.13
C CYS A 32 13.77 22.93 -5.41
N ILE A 33 12.76 23.68 -4.94
CA ILE A 33 12.71 25.14 -5.07
C ILE A 33 13.91 25.78 -4.38
N PHE A 34 14.26 25.33 -3.18
CA PHE A 34 15.44 25.79 -2.45
C PHE A 34 16.73 25.56 -3.25
N LEU A 35 16.93 24.36 -3.79
CA LEU A 35 18.10 24.02 -4.59
C LEU A 35 18.20 24.86 -5.86
N ILE A 36 17.09 25.04 -6.59
CA ILE A 36 17.06 25.87 -7.80
C ILE A 36 17.37 27.32 -7.46
N THR A 37 16.70 27.89 -6.45
CA THR A 37 16.88 29.30 -6.08
C THR A 37 18.28 29.60 -5.56
N HIS A 38 18.90 28.70 -4.79
CA HIS A 38 20.29 28.85 -4.37
C HIS A 38 21.31 28.55 -5.47
N GLY A 39 21.00 27.63 -6.39
CA GLY A 39 21.80 27.37 -7.58
C GLY A 39 21.88 28.59 -8.48
N LEU A 40 20.75 29.22 -8.77
CA LEU A 40 20.65 30.41 -9.64
C LEU A 40 21.35 31.65 -9.09
N LYS A 41 21.62 31.72 -7.79
CA LYS A 41 22.35 32.84 -7.18
C LYS A 41 23.85 32.81 -7.46
N PHE A 42 24.43 31.67 -7.85
CA PHE A 42 25.87 31.48 -8.08
C PHE A 42 26.79 31.93 -6.92
N ASN A 43 26.26 32.05 -5.71
CA ASN A 43 27.00 32.49 -4.52
C ASN A 43 27.77 31.36 -3.82
N SER A 44 27.69 30.13 -4.31
CA SER A 44 28.35 28.96 -3.73
C SER A 44 29.18 28.23 -4.78
N LYS A 45 30.32 27.65 -4.38
CA LYS A 45 31.10 26.73 -5.22
C LYS A 45 30.28 25.51 -5.66
N TYR A 46 29.17 25.22 -4.96
CA TYR A 46 28.26 24.12 -5.26
C TYR A 46 27.01 24.55 -6.05
N SER A 47 26.95 25.79 -6.56
CA SER A 47 25.75 26.29 -7.26
C SER A 47 25.32 25.45 -8.45
N PHE A 48 26.27 24.90 -9.23
CA PHE A 48 25.95 23.95 -10.30
C PHE A 48 25.36 22.63 -9.80
N LEU A 49 25.84 22.12 -8.66
CA LEU A 49 25.27 20.91 -8.05
C LEU A 49 23.86 21.17 -7.54
N TYR A 50 23.63 22.33 -6.90
CA TYR A 50 22.29 22.71 -6.44
C TYR A 50 21.33 22.86 -7.62
N LEU A 51 21.75 23.56 -8.69
CA LEU A 51 20.92 23.76 -9.87
C LEU A 51 20.63 22.43 -10.59
N GLY A 52 21.66 21.61 -10.80
CA GLY A 52 21.52 20.30 -11.43
C GLY A 52 20.62 19.37 -10.61
N GLY A 53 20.83 19.28 -9.30
CA GLY A 53 19.99 18.50 -8.40
C GLY A 53 18.54 18.97 -8.44
N GLY A 54 18.29 20.27 -8.30
CA GLY A 54 16.95 20.84 -8.36
C GLY A 54 16.24 20.57 -9.69
N ILE A 55 16.89 20.84 -10.83
CA ILE A 55 16.29 20.69 -12.17
C ILE A 55 16.04 19.22 -12.52
N VAL A 56 16.94 18.30 -12.16
CA VAL A 56 16.80 16.87 -12.48
C VAL A 56 15.79 16.19 -11.56
N LEU A 57 15.80 16.52 -10.27
CA LEU A 57 14.93 15.88 -9.28
C LEU A 57 13.48 16.36 -9.37
N THR A 58 13.23 17.62 -9.75
CA THR A 58 11.88 18.19 -9.88
C THR A 58 10.96 17.37 -10.79
N PRO A 59 11.27 17.10 -12.08
CA PRO A 59 10.37 16.36 -12.96
C PRO A 59 10.15 14.91 -12.49
N PHE A 60 11.18 14.26 -11.98
CA PHE A 60 11.07 12.91 -11.41
C PHE A 60 10.05 12.87 -10.27
N TYR A 61 10.11 13.84 -9.37
CA TYR A 61 9.23 13.86 -8.21
C TYR A 61 7.81 14.34 -8.53
N LEU A 62 7.67 15.29 -9.47
CA LEU A 62 6.37 15.68 -10.00
C LEU A 62 5.66 14.47 -10.63
N TYR A 63 6.39 13.65 -11.39
CA TYR A 63 5.86 12.42 -11.96
C TYR A 63 5.33 11.47 -10.87
N LEU A 64 6.10 11.20 -9.81
CA LEU A 64 5.64 10.36 -8.68
C LEU A 64 4.44 10.96 -7.94
N THR A 65 4.42 12.28 -7.79
CA THR A 65 3.32 13.02 -7.16
C THR A 65 2.03 12.82 -7.94
N ILE A 66 2.06 12.99 -9.26
CA ILE A 66 0.90 12.82 -10.15
C ILE A 66 0.28 11.43 -9.98
N TRP A 67 1.11 10.38 -9.93
CA TRP A 67 0.63 9.01 -9.72
C TRP A 67 -0.04 8.80 -8.35
N SER A 68 0.40 9.56 -7.34
CA SER A 68 -0.10 9.47 -5.96
C SER A 68 -1.34 10.34 -5.71
N LEU A 69 -1.62 11.34 -6.57
CA LEU A 69 -2.75 12.27 -6.43
C LEU A 69 -4.11 11.59 -6.19
N PRO A 70 -4.50 10.53 -6.91
CA PRO A 70 -5.81 9.92 -6.66
C PRO A 70 -5.93 9.31 -5.25
N GLY A 71 -4.79 9.05 -4.60
CA GLY A 71 -4.73 8.61 -3.21
C GLY A 71 -5.06 9.71 -2.21
N LEU A 72 -4.80 10.99 -2.52
CA LEU A 72 -4.95 12.12 -1.58
C LEU A 72 -6.40 12.42 -1.13
N MET A 73 -7.41 11.76 -1.73
CA MET A 73 -8.80 11.88 -1.32
C MET A 73 -9.02 11.27 0.08
N PRO A 74 -9.25 12.07 1.14
CA PRO A 74 -9.32 11.56 2.50
C PRO A 74 -10.42 10.53 2.67
N GLY A 75 -10.13 9.45 3.41
CA GLY A 75 -11.13 8.41 3.71
C GLY A 75 -11.43 7.46 2.55
N LYS A 76 -10.68 7.53 1.44
CA LYS A 76 -10.81 6.61 0.31
C LYS A 76 -10.73 5.16 0.75
N VAL A 77 -11.76 4.39 0.37
CA VAL A 77 -11.79 2.93 0.49
C VAL A 77 -10.95 2.34 -0.64
N LEU A 78 -9.90 1.61 -0.29
CA LEU A 78 -9.02 0.94 -1.24
C LEU A 78 -9.68 -0.33 -1.78
N PHE A 79 -10.26 -1.12 -0.88
CA PHE A 79 -11.04 -2.32 -1.17
C PHE A 79 -11.91 -2.72 0.03
N LYS A 80 -12.85 -3.63 -0.22
CA LYS A 80 -13.78 -4.19 0.77
C LYS A 80 -13.54 -5.69 0.88
N ILE A 81 -13.55 -6.22 2.09
CA ILE A 81 -13.49 -7.65 2.36
C ILE A 81 -14.85 -8.07 2.94
N LEU A 82 -15.43 -9.13 2.39
CA LEU A 82 -16.51 -9.88 3.01
C LEU A 82 -15.87 -11.17 3.55
N PRO A 83 -15.60 -11.28 4.87
CA PRO A 83 -15.07 -12.50 5.47
C PRO A 83 -16.12 -13.62 5.47
N GLY A 84 -15.67 -14.87 5.59
CA GLY A 84 -16.53 -16.06 5.59
C GLY A 84 -16.12 -17.09 4.54
N GLU A 85 -16.70 -18.29 4.60
CA GLU A 85 -16.39 -19.39 3.66
C GLU A 85 -16.67 -19.02 2.19
N LYS A 86 -17.75 -18.26 1.96
CA LYS A 86 -18.10 -17.67 0.66
C LYS A 86 -17.58 -16.23 0.52
N GLY A 87 -16.57 -15.89 1.31
CA GLY A 87 -16.03 -14.55 1.42
C GLY A 87 -15.39 -14.05 0.13
N THR A 88 -15.33 -12.73 -0.02
CA THR A 88 -14.81 -12.07 -1.22
C THR A 88 -13.99 -10.83 -0.90
N VAL A 89 -12.96 -10.61 -1.72
CA VAL A 89 -12.24 -9.33 -1.81
C VAL A 89 -12.83 -8.55 -2.98
N ASN A 90 -13.46 -7.43 -2.68
CA ASN A 90 -14.13 -6.54 -3.63
C ASN A 90 -13.29 -5.28 -3.83
N ALA A 91 -12.82 -5.05 -5.05
CA ALA A 91 -12.12 -3.84 -5.45
C ALA A 91 -12.75 -3.24 -6.70
N LYS A 92 -12.41 -1.98 -7.01
CA LYS A 92 -12.92 -1.29 -8.21
C LYS A 92 -12.65 -2.07 -9.52
N LYS A 93 -11.55 -2.84 -9.58
CA LYS A 93 -11.16 -3.63 -10.76
C LYS A 93 -11.75 -5.04 -10.79
N GLY A 94 -12.56 -5.41 -9.81
CA GLY A 94 -13.25 -6.69 -9.77
C GLY A 94 -13.29 -7.33 -8.39
N THR A 95 -13.98 -8.46 -8.35
CA THR A 95 -14.20 -9.28 -7.15
C THR A 95 -13.44 -10.60 -7.28
N VAL A 96 -12.87 -11.05 -6.16
CA VAL A 96 -12.20 -12.34 -6.02
C VAL A 96 -12.78 -13.08 -4.82
N SER A 97 -13.18 -14.33 -4.99
CA SER A 97 -13.51 -15.20 -3.85
C SER A 97 -12.25 -15.56 -3.09
N ILE A 98 -12.29 -15.50 -1.75
CA ILE A 98 -11.12 -15.76 -0.90
C ILE A 98 -10.60 -17.19 -1.10
N SER A 99 -11.50 -18.16 -1.27
CA SER A 99 -11.14 -19.56 -1.55
C SER A 99 -10.48 -19.76 -2.91
N ASN A 100 -10.67 -18.84 -3.86
CA ASN A 100 -10.00 -18.89 -5.16
C ASN A 100 -8.65 -18.15 -5.17
N ILE A 101 -8.22 -17.54 -4.06
CA ILE A 101 -6.91 -16.89 -3.98
C ILE A 101 -5.84 -17.97 -3.93
N ARG A 102 -4.95 -17.98 -4.91
CA ARG A 102 -3.72 -18.80 -4.93
C ARG A 102 -2.60 -18.08 -4.18
N ASN A 103 -2.52 -16.77 -4.35
CA ASN A 103 -1.46 -15.95 -3.82
C ASN A 103 -1.90 -14.48 -3.68
N ILE A 104 -1.44 -13.80 -2.64
CA ILE A 104 -1.64 -12.37 -2.42
C ILE A 104 -0.32 -11.74 -1.97
N ASN A 105 0.05 -10.60 -2.58
CA ASN A 105 1.30 -9.89 -2.30
C ASN A 105 1.07 -8.38 -2.33
N LEU A 106 1.85 -7.64 -1.53
CA LEU A 106 2.06 -6.21 -1.73
C LEU A 106 3.30 -6.02 -2.60
N VAL A 107 3.14 -5.47 -3.80
CA VAL A 107 4.21 -5.36 -4.80
C VAL A 107 4.40 -3.89 -5.18
N ARG A 108 5.63 -3.39 -5.08
CA ARG A 108 5.98 -2.06 -5.56
C ARG A 108 6.12 -2.07 -7.07
N ASN A 109 5.44 -1.14 -7.74
CA ASN A 109 5.67 -0.87 -9.15
C ASN A 109 7.03 -0.16 -9.32
N PRO A 110 7.96 -0.69 -10.12
CA PRO A 110 9.31 -0.11 -10.24
C PRO A 110 9.34 1.24 -10.98
N ILE A 111 8.29 1.56 -11.75
CA ILE A 111 8.23 2.75 -12.59
C ILE A 111 7.65 3.93 -11.81
N ASN A 112 6.51 3.74 -11.13
CA ASN A 112 5.84 4.82 -10.40
C ASN A 112 5.92 4.70 -8.88
N LEU A 113 6.63 3.69 -8.37
CA LEU A 113 6.89 3.44 -6.95
C LEU A 113 5.63 3.30 -6.07
N ILE A 114 4.46 3.07 -6.69
CA ILE A 114 3.22 2.78 -5.97
C ILE A 114 3.16 1.31 -5.63
N ASN A 115 2.85 1.03 -4.37
CA ASN A 115 2.50 -0.31 -3.92
C ASN A 115 1.10 -0.70 -4.45
N ASP A 116 1.03 -1.85 -5.11
CA ASP A 116 -0.21 -2.48 -5.53
C ASP A 116 -0.38 -3.79 -4.73
N ILE A 117 -1.58 -4.06 -4.20
CA ILE A 117 -1.92 -5.42 -3.74
C ILE A 117 -2.24 -6.24 -4.98
N VAL A 118 -1.52 -7.33 -5.15
CA VAL A 118 -1.62 -8.23 -6.28
C VAL A 118 -2.22 -9.54 -5.80
N ILE A 119 -3.41 -9.86 -6.30
CA ILE A 119 -4.12 -11.12 -6.02
C ILE A 119 -4.06 -11.98 -7.27
N GLU A 120 -3.51 -13.18 -7.12
CA GLU A 120 -3.44 -14.21 -8.15
C GLU A 120 -4.36 -15.36 -7.74
N THR A 121 -5.19 -15.81 -8.67
CA THR A 121 -6.20 -16.85 -8.41
C THR A 121 -5.80 -18.20 -9.00
N PHE A 122 -6.49 -19.27 -8.61
CA PHE A 122 -6.24 -20.61 -9.18
C PHE A 122 -6.66 -20.73 -10.65
N ASN A 123 -7.59 -19.89 -11.12
CA ASN A 123 -7.97 -19.78 -12.53
C ASN A 123 -7.13 -18.74 -13.32
N ASP A 124 -5.89 -18.51 -12.89
CA ASP A 124 -4.89 -17.63 -13.54
C ASP A 124 -5.31 -16.18 -13.78
N LYS A 125 -6.34 -15.71 -13.08
CA LYS A 125 -6.72 -14.29 -13.06
C LYS A 125 -5.81 -13.53 -12.10
N LYS A 126 -5.42 -12.32 -12.52
CA LYS A 126 -4.61 -11.41 -11.71
C LYS A 126 -5.33 -10.09 -11.51
N ILE A 127 -5.58 -9.71 -10.26
CA ILE A 127 -6.18 -8.42 -9.90
C ILE A 127 -5.14 -7.57 -9.17
N LYS A 128 -5.03 -6.30 -9.56
CA LYS A 128 -4.14 -5.31 -8.93
C LYS A 128 -4.95 -4.19 -8.29
N ILE A 129 -4.89 -4.08 -6.96
CA ILE A 129 -5.54 -3.04 -6.17
C ILE A 129 -4.49 -1.99 -5.82
N ARG A 130 -4.68 -0.77 -6.31
CA ARG A 130 -3.72 0.31 -6.06
C ARG A 130 -3.88 0.85 -4.65
N THR A 131 -2.80 0.83 -3.86
CA THR A 131 -2.83 1.37 -2.49
C THR A 131 -2.45 2.85 -2.44
N TYR A 132 -1.84 3.38 -3.51
CA TYR A 132 -1.33 4.75 -3.58
C TYR A 132 -0.32 5.07 -2.46
N ASN A 133 0.39 4.04 -1.96
CA ASN A 133 1.28 4.14 -0.79
C ASN A 133 0.56 4.57 0.51
N LEU A 134 -0.75 4.38 0.57
CA LEU A 134 -1.59 4.69 1.74
C LEU A 134 -1.92 3.47 2.60
N LEU A 135 -1.32 2.33 2.27
CA LEU A 135 -1.38 1.11 3.06
C LEU A 135 0.06 0.67 3.34
N GLY A 136 0.43 0.63 4.61
CA GLY A 136 1.75 0.16 5.03
C GLY A 136 1.87 -1.35 5.01
N ASP A 137 3.10 -1.85 5.04
CA ASP A 137 3.38 -3.28 4.96
C ASP A 137 2.79 -4.04 6.16
N LEU A 138 2.97 -3.53 7.38
CA LEU A 138 2.39 -4.11 8.61
C LEU A 138 0.86 -4.12 8.58
N ASP A 139 0.26 -3.03 8.09
CA ASP A 139 -1.19 -2.91 7.96
C ASP A 139 -1.73 -3.94 6.96
N TYR A 140 -1.05 -4.06 5.82
CA TYR A 140 -1.36 -5.04 4.79
C TYR A 140 -1.28 -6.47 5.34
N GLU A 141 -0.17 -6.83 5.98
CA GLU A 141 0.05 -8.14 6.58
C GLU A 141 -1.06 -8.47 7.59
N MET A 142 -1.33 -7.55 8.51
CA MET A 142 -2.36 -7.74 9.53
C MET A 142 -3.77 -7.88 8.91
N ILE A 143 -4.09 -7.12 7.86
CA ILE A 143 -5.39 -7.21 7.18
C ILE A 143 -5.56 -8.57 6.48
N VAL A 144 -4.53 -9.03 5.76
CA VAL A 144 -4.57 -10.33 5.09
C VAL A 144 -4.69 -11.44 6.12
N ASP A 145 -3.86 -11.40 7.17
CA ASP A 145 -3.82 -12.42 8.21
C ASP A 145 -5.14 -12.51 9.00
N GLN A 146 -5.74 -11.37 9.30
CA GLN A 146 -6.96 -11.32 10.10
C GLN A 146 -8.23 -11.64 9.32
N TYR A 147 -8.35 -11.20 8.07
CA TYR A 147 -9.64 -11.21 7.35
C TYR A 147 -9.67 -12.08 6.10
N ILE A 148 -8.51 -12.48 5.58
CA ILE A 148 -8.42 -13.26 4.34
C ILE A 148 -7.86 -14.66 4.64
N TYR A 149 -6.73 -14.74 5.34
CA TYR A 149 -6.05 -15.99 5.67
C TYR A 149 -6.96 -17.08 6.26
N PRO A 150 -7.89 -16.80 7.21
CA PRO A 150 -8.71 -17.85 7.81
C PRO A 150 -9.54 -18.65 6.79
N TYR A 151 -9.96 -17.98 5.70
CA TYR A 151 -10.84 -18.52 4.67
C TYR A 151 -10.12 -18.89 3.37
N MET A 152 -8.78 -18.81 3.36
CA MET A 152 -7.97 -19.30 2.24
C MET A 152 -7.96 -20.83 2.19
N THR A 153 -7.66 -21.39 1.02
CA THR A 153 -7.34 -22.81 0.90
C THR A 153 -6.06 -23.17 1.64
N GLU A 154 -5.92 -24.43 2.03
CA GLU A 154 -4.74 -24.92 2.74
C GLU A 154 -3.42 -24.62 2.00
N ASN A 155 -3.42 -24.76 0.67
CA ASN A 155 -2.25 -24.43 -0.14
C ASN A 155 -1.94 -22.93 -0.11
N ALA A 156 -2.96 -22.06 -0.16
CA ALA A 156 -2.76 -20.62 -0.10
C ALA A 156 -2.34 -20.15 1.30
N LYS A 157 -2.83 -20.79 2.37
CA LYS A 157 -2.37 -20.58 3.75
C LYS A 157 -0.87 -20.87 3.88
N LYS A 158 -0.41 -22.03 3.39
CA LYS A 158 1.03 -22.37 3.34
C LYS A 158 1.85 -21.37 2.54
N VAL A 159 1.31 -20.84 1.43
CA VAL A 159 1.98 -19.80 0.65
C VAL A 159 2.11 -18.50 1.44
N TRP A 160 1.07 -18.11 2.18
CA TRP A 160 1.04 -16.93 3.02
C TRP A 160 2.00 -17.04 4.21
N ASP A 161 2.02 -18.19 4.88
CA ASP A 161 2.87 -18.44 6.06
C ASP A 161 4.37 -18.36 5.75
N ARG A 162 4.77 -18.64 4.51
CA ARG A 162 6.16 -18.45 4.06
C ARG A 162 6.57 -16.98 3.91
N LYS A 163 5.63 -16.05 3.98
CA LYS A 163 5.84 -14.62 3.68
C LYS A 163 5.64 -13.73 4.88
N VAL A 164 4.64 -14.05 5.70
CA VAL A 164 4.27 -13.24 6.86
C VAL A 164 5.26 -13.49 8.01
N ASP A 165 5.72 -12.41 8.63
CA ASP A 165 6.53 -12.48 9.85
C ASP A 165 5.62 -12.23 11.06
N LEU A 166 5.06 -13.30 11.61
CA LEU A 166 4.17 -13.24 12.76
C LEU A 166 4.85 -12.66 14.01
N GLU A 167 6.16 -12.87 14.16
CA GLU A 167 6.91 -12.35 15.30
C GLU A 167 7.05 -10.83 15.21
N ARG A 168 7.33 -10.31 14.00
CA ARG A 168 7.33 -8.87 13.75
C ARG A 168 5.95 -8.25 13.97
N LEU A 169 4.87 -8.90 13.51
CA LEU A 169 3.51 -8.42 13.76
C LEU A 169 3.18 -8.36 15.26
N ARG A 170 3.62 -9.37 16.04
CA ARG A 170 3.47 -9.38 17.50
C ARG A 170 4.24 -8.25 18.16
N LYS A 171 5.51 -8.05 17.82
CA LYS A 171 6.35 -7.01 18.45
C LYS A 171 5.93 -5.59 18.09
N VAL A 172 5.64 -5.34 16.81
CA VAL A 172 5.45 -3.97 16.30
C VAL A 172 3.98 -3.58 16.30
N ALA A 173 3.09 -4.46 15.83
CA ALA A 173 1.66 -4.17 15.73
C ALA A 173 0.84 -4.72 16.91
N ARG A 174 1.46 -5.44 17.85
CA ARG A 174 0.78 -6.15 18.96
C ARG A 174 -0.33 -7.07 18.45
N TYR A 175 -0.14 -7.60 17.25
CA TYR A 175 -1.07 -8.50 16.59
C TYR A 175 -0.64 -9.94 16.83
N GLU A 176 -1.57 -10.75 17.30
CA GLU A 176 -1.43 -12.20 17.36
C GLU A 176 -2.50 -12.83 16.50
N ARG A 177 -2.07 -13.73 15.60
CA ARG A 177 -2.99 -14.51 14.79
C ARG A 177 -3.86 -15.34 15.71
N LYS A 178 -5.18 -15.15 15.60
CA LYS A 178 -6.13 -16.02 16.27
C LYS A 178 -6.35 -17.23 15.38
N GLU A 179 -6.11 -18.43 15.92
CA GLU A 179 -6.54 -19.67 15.29
C GLU A 179 -8.04 -19.53 14.93
N PRO A 180 -8.46 -19.90 13.71
CA PRO A 180 -9.87 -19.90 13.37
C PRO A 180 -10.60 -20.80 14.37
N LYS A 181 -11.61 -20.26 15.07
CA LYS A 181 -12.54 -21.12 15.81
C LYS A 181 -13.24 -21.99 14.77
N ILE A 182 -12.94 -23.29 14.81
CA ILE A 182 -13.74 -24.30 14.13
C ILE A 182 -15.03 -24.36 14.95
N GLU A 183 -16.12 -23.77 14.44
CA GLU A 183 -17.48 -24.01 14.93
C GLU A 183 -18.06 -25.24 14.22
#